data_AF-A0A938PHM5-F1
#
_entry.id   AF-A0A938PHM5-F1
#
_cell.length_a   1.000
_cell.length_b   1.000
_cell.length_c   1.000
_cell.angle_alpha   90.00
_cell.angle_beta   90.00
_cell.angle_gamma   90.00
#
_symmetry.space_group_name_H-M   'P 1'
#
loop_
_entity.id
_entity.type
_entity.pdbx_description
1 polymer ?
#
loop_
_entity_poly.entity_id
_entity_poly.type
_entity_poly.pdbx_seq_one_letter_code
_entity_poly.pdbx_strand_id
1 'polypeptide(L)'
;MNASFTDSARTFLETAAPDAPDFSRHTVLIPHYHARQPFLDALRALTVTPVFIPPRCLTLPDWVADMAASSPVPAGLRLSRLYAALQGHDWLPEGSARWALAQSMIDMIDELDAANLRPPASATEFAAQLTAIERRYGNTPLAL
;
A
#
# COMPACT_ATOMS: atom_id res chain seq x y z
N MET A 1 2.65 -14.64 -23.98
CA MET A 1 2.27 -13.76 -22.86
C MET A 1 1.70 -12.39 -23.29
N ASN A 2 1.59 -12.06 -24.59
CA ASN A 2 1.07 -10.76 -25.06
C ASN A 2 -0.46 -10.65 -25.16
N ALA A 3 -1.20 -11.77 -25.11
CA ALA A 3 -2.65 -11.77 -25.27
C ALA A 3 -3.36 -10.90 -24.20
N SER A 4 -2.88 -10.96 -22.95
CA SER A 4 -3.44 -10.17 -21.84
C SER A 4 -3.32 -8.66 -22.05
N PHE A 5 -2.22 -8.18 -22.64
CA PHE A 5 -2.02 -6.75 -22.89
C PHE A 5 -2.85 -6.25 -24.09
N THR A 6 -3.00 -7.07 -25.13
CA THR A 6 -3.86 -6.75 -26.28
C THR A 6 -5.32 -6.63 -25.86
N ASP A 7 -5.82 -7.55 -25.03
CA ASP A 7 -7.20 -7.48 -24.55
C ASP A 7 -7.40 -6.27 -23.63
N SER A 8 -6.45 -5.99 -22.74
CA SER A 8 -6.49 -4.79 -21.89
C SER A 8 -6.49 -3.48 -22.71
N ALA A 9 -5.68 -3.42 -23.77
CA ALA A 9 -5.63 -2.26 -24.66
C ALA A 9 -6.93 -2.09 -25.47
N ARG A 10 -7.57 -3.20 -25.88
CA ARG A 10 -8.88 -3.16 -26.53
C ARG A 10 -9.95 -2.59 -25.59
N THR A 11 -10.04 -3.12 -24.37
CA THR A 11 -10.99 -2.64 -23.36
C THR A 11 -10.76 -1.16 -23.01
N PHE A 12 -9.50 -0.73 -22.94
CA PHE A 12 -9.17 0.68 -22.78
C PHE A 12 -9.74 1.53 -23.93
N LEU A 13 -9.50 1.13 -25.19
CA LEU A 13 -9.99 1.87 -26.36
C LEU A 13 -11.51 1.90 -26.45
N GLU A 14 -12.21 0.83 -26.07
CA GLU A 14 -13.68 0.81 -26.03
C GLU A 14 -14.25 1.92 -25.12
N THR A 15 -13.53 2.28 -24.06
CA THR A 15 -13.95 3.31 -23.11
C THR A 15 -13.40 4.70 -23.46
N ALA A 16 -12.16 4.77 -23.93
CA ALA A 16 -11.42 6.03 -24.16
C ALA A 16 -11.46 6.53 -25.61
N ALA A 17 -12.09 5.80 -26.55
CA ALA A 17 -12.19 6.17 -27.97
C ALA A 17 -12.64 7.63 -28.21
N PRO A 18 -13.60 8.21 -27.46
CA PRO A 18 -14.03 9.59 -27.67
C PRO A 18 -12.92 10.63 -27.48
N ASP A 19 -11.89 10.33 -26.70
CA ASP A 19 -10.79 11.25 -26.40
C ASP A 19 -9.60 11.11 -27.36
N ALA A 20 -9.70 10.24 -28.37
CA ALA A 20 -8.64 10.08 -29.36
C ALA A 20 -8.40 11.40 -30.14
N PRO A 21 -7.14 11.77 -30.45
CA PRO A 21 -5.91 11.04 -30.19
C PRO A 21 -5.21 11.41 -28.87
N ASP A 22 -5.86 12.12 -27.95
CA ASP A 22 -5.28 12.55 -26.68
C ASP A 22 -5.83 11.77 -25.47
N PHE A 23 -5.09 10.74 -25.06
CA PHE A 23 -5.45 9.94 -23.89
C PHE A 23 -4.82 10.43 -22.59
N SER A 24 -4.15 11.59 -22.55
CA SER A 24 -3.40 12.06 -21.38
C SER A 24 -4.26 12.25 -20.12
N ARG A 25 -5.58 12.40 -20.29
CA ARG A 25 -6.55 12.52 -19.20
C ARG A 25 -6.87 11.20 -18.51
N HIS A 26 -6.51 10.07 -19.12
CA HIS A 26 -6.76 8.74 -18.58
C HIS A 26 -5.57 8.25 -17.75
N THR A 27 -5.88 7.55 -16.66
CA THR A 27 -4.89 6.84 -15.85
C THR A 27 -5.15 5.34 -15.92
N VAL A 28 -4.15 4.58 -16.36
CA VAL A 28 -4.17 3.12 -16.42
C VAL A 28 -3.33 2.57 -15.28
N LEU A 29 -3.96 1.81 -14.38
CA LEU A 29 -3.26 1.12 -13.32
C LEU A 29 -2.54 -0.10 -13.87
N ILE A 30 -1.24 -0.18 -13.60
CA ILE A 30 -0.39 -1.30 -14.01
C ILE A 30 0.17 -2.01 -12.77
N PRO A 31 0.38 -3.34 -12.83
CA PRO A 31 0.90 -4.09 -11.68
C PRO A 31 2.33 -3.68 -11.31
N HIS A 32 3.13 -3.30 -12.31
CA HIS A 32 4.51 -2.84 -12.17
C HIS A 32 4.94 -2.08 -13.42
N TYR A 33 5.95 -1.21 -13.33
CA TYR A 33 6.38 -0.37 -14.46
C TYR A 33 6.86 -1.13 -15.70
N HIS A 34 7.35 -2.36 -15.56
CA HIS A 34 7.70 -3.21 -16.71
C HIS A 34 6.50 -3.57 -17.60
N ALA A 35 5.26 -3.43 -17.11
CA ALA A 35 4.04 -3.69 -17.88
C ALA A 35 3.63 -2.50 -18.75
N ARG A 36 4.23 -1.31 -18.54
CA ARG A 36 3.89 -0.10 -19.27
C ARG A 36 4.16 -0.22 -20.77
N GLN A 37 5.37 -0.61 -21.15
CA GLN A 37 5.75 -0.65 -22.56
C GLN A 37 4.95 -1.71 -23.34
N PRO A 38 4.79 -2.96 -22.86
CA PRO A 38 3.95 -3.95 -23.54
C PRO A 38 2.50 -3.50 -23.74
N PHE A 39 1.93 -2.79 -22.76
CA PHE A 39 0.59 -2.20 -22.88
C PHE A 39 0.54 -1.10 -23.95
N LEU A 40 1.51 -0.17 -23.97
CA LEU A 40 1.57 0.90 -24.96
C LEU A 40 1.82 0.37 -26.38
N ASP A 41 2.62 -0.69 -26.52
CA ASP A 41 2.84 -1.36 -27.81
C ASP A 41 1.55 -2.01 -28.31
N ALA A 42 0.81 -2.67 -27.43
CA ALA A 42 -0.51 -3.22 -27.75
C ALA A 42 -1.52 -2.13 -28.12
N LEU A 43 -1.52 -1.01 -27.39
CA LEU A 43 -2.37 0.15 -27.68
C LEU A 43 -2.05 0.74 -29.05
N ARG A 44 -0.76 0.90 -29.37
CA ARG A 44 -0.28 1.36 -30.67
C ARG A 44 -0.70 0.44 -31.81
N ALA A 45 -0.63 -0.88 -31.61
CA ALA A 45 -1.01 -1.85 -32.62
C ALA A 45 -2.52 -1.81 -32.95
N LEU A 46 -3.35 -1.36 -32.00
CA LEU A 46 -4.80 -1.28 -32.14
C LEU A 46 -5.30 0.11 -32.56
N THR A 47 -4.46 1.15 -32.49
CA THR A 47 -4.85 2.51 -32.89
C THR A 47 -4.63 2.74 -34.37
N VAL A 48 -5.62 3.37 -35.03
CA VAL A 48 -5.53 3.74 -36.45
C VAL A 48 -4.63 4.96 -36.65
N THR A 49 -4.54 5.83 -35.65
CA THR A 49 -3.80 7.10 -35.74
C THR A 49 -2.29 6.87 -35.60
N PRO A 50 -1.46 7.42 -36.49
CA PRO A 50 0.00 7.20 -36.47
C PRO A 50 0.67 7.78 -35.22
N VAL A 51 0.06 8.77 -34.56
CA VAL A 51 0.53 9.39 -33.32
C VAL A 51 -0.66 9.58 -32.37
N PHE A 52 -0.45 9.31 -31.08
CA PHE A 52 -1.41 9.59 -30.01
C PHE A 52 -0.64 10.03 -28.76
N ILE A 53 -1.30 10.77 -27.86
CA ILE A 53 -0.77 11.10 -26.55
C ILE A 53 -1.17 9.97 -25.60
N PRO A 54 -0.21 9.27 -24.96
CA PRO A 54 -0.53 8.08 -24.17
C PRO A 54 -1.24 8.43 -22.86
N PRO A 55 -2.00 7.48 -22.29
CA PRO A 55 -2.51 7.63 -20.93
C PRO A 55 -1.36 7.62 -19.91
N ARG A 56 -1.64 8.13 -18.71
CA ARG A 56 -0.74 8.00 -17.56
C ARG A 56 -0.77 6.54 -17.09
N CYS A 57 0.38 5.86 -17.08
CA CYS A 57 0.47 4.51 -16.52
C CYS A 57 1.15 4.57 -15.15
N LEU A 58 0.42 4.23 -14.09
CA LEU A 58 0.88 4.28 -12.71
C LEU A 58 0.69 2.94 -12.02
N THR A 59 1.57 2.61 -11.07
CA THR A 59 1.30 1.51 -10.14
C THR A 59 0.25 1.95 -9.12
N LEU A 60 -0.44 0.99 -8.50
CA LEU A 60 -1.40 1.33 -7.45
C LEU A 60 -0.76 2.15 -6.30
N PRO A 61 0.42 1.78 -5.77
CA PRO A 61 1.12 2.60 -4.77
C PRO A 61 1.38 4.04 -5.22
N ASP A 62 1.85 4.23 -6.46
CA ASP A 62 2.16 5.57 -6.97
C ASP A 62 0.90 6.39 -7.26
N TRP A 63 -0.17 5.76 -7.71
CA TRP A 63 -1.46 6.43 -7.89
C TRP A 63 -2.03 6.91 -6.55
N VAL A 64 -1.90 6.10 -5.50
CA VAL A 64 -2.26 6.50 -4.13
C VAL A 64 -1.39 7.66 -3.65
N ALA A 65 -0.08 7.62 -3.91
CA ALA A 65 0.83 8.70 -3.54
C ALA A 65 0.51 10.02 -4.26
N ASP A 66 0.12 9.97 -5.53
CA ASP A 66 -0.33 11.12 -6.33
C ASP A 66 -1.64 11.74 -5.80
N MET A 67 -2.52 10.92 -5.20
CA MET A 67 -3.80 11.37 -4.65
C MET A 67 -3.73 11.78 -3.17
N ALA A 68 -2.76 11.27 -2.42
CA ALA A 68 -2.66 11.52 -0.99
C ALA A 68 -2.28 12.97 -0.71
N ALA A 69 -3.09 13.68 0.09
CA ALA A 69 -2.81 15.04 0.54
C ALA A 69 -1.53 15.14 1.40
N SER A 70 -0.99 14.01 1.88
CA SER A 70 0.25 13.91 2.62
C SER A 70 1.10 12.76 2.09
N SER A 71 2.39 13.03 1.86
CA SER A 71 3.35 11.99 1.49
C SER A 71 3.47 10.95 2.62
N PRO A 72 3.52 9.65 2.29
CA PRO A 72 3.69 8.60 3.30
C PRO A 72 4.99 8.82 4.08
N VAL A 73 4.96 8.54 5.39
CA VAL A 73 6.15 8.67 6.24
C VAL A 73 7.20 7.64 5.77
N PRO A 74 8.43 8.07 5.41
CA PRO A 74 9.47 7.14 4.97
C PRO A 74 9.74 6.04 6.00
N ALA A 75 10.00 4.81 5.55
CA ALA A 75 10.17 3.64 6.42
C ALA A 75 11.26 3.85 7.50
N GLY A 76 12.41 4.43 7.13
CA GLY A 76 13.47 4.74 8.08
C GLY A 76 13.08 5.79 9.14
N LEU A 77 12.19 6.73 8.78
CA LEU A 77 11.65 7.72 9.72
C LEU A 77 10.57 7.11 10.62
N ARG A 78 9.74 6.20 10.11
CA ARG A 78 8.79 5.42 10.92
C ARG A 78 9.54 4.62 11.99
N LEU A 79 10.58 3.88 11.58
CA LEU A 79 11.38 3.05 12.47
C LEU A 79 12.11 3.86 13.55
N SER A 80 12.76 4.98 13.17
CA SER A 80 13.48 5.81 14.14
C SER A 80 12.54 6.49 15.16
N ARG A 81 11.35 6.93 14.73
CA ARG A 81 10.32 7.47 15.64
C ARG A 81 9.82 6.43 16.62
N LEU A 82 9.56 5.21 16.16
CA LEU A 82 9.10 4.13 17.02
C LEU A 82 10.20 3.74 18.01
N TYR A 83 11.45 3.62 17.56
CA TYR A 83 12.59 3.41 18.44
C TYR A 83 12.69 4.49 19.53
N ALA A 84 12.56 5.77 19.16
CA ALA A 84 12.61 6.88 20.11
C ALA A 84 11.45 6.83 21.12
N ALA A 85 10.25 6.42 20.71
CA ALA A 85 9.13 6.20 21.61
C ALA A 85 9.41 5.05 22.61
N LEU A 86 9.96 3.93 22.12
CA LEU A 86 10.34 2.78 22.96
C LEU A 86 11.44 3.10 23.97
N GLN A 87 12.31 4.07 23.68
CA GLN A 87 13.33 4.55 24.63
C GLN A 87 12.73 5.28 25.85
N GLY A 88 11.52 5.85 25.72
CA GLY A 88 10.85 6.56 26.81
C GLY A 88 10.11 5.66 27.80
N HIS A 89 10.28 4.35 27.71
CA HIS A 89 9.52 3.38 28.49
C HIS A 89 10.42 2.41 29.27
N ASP A 90 10.26 2.38 30.58
CA ASP A 90 11.10 1.60 31.50
C ASP A 90 10.74 0.10 31.59
N TRP A 91 9.68 -0.35 30.90
CA TRP A 91 9.27 -1.77 30.89
C TRP A 91 10.20 -2.65 30.03
N LEU A 92 11.08 -2.04 29.23
CA LEU A 92 12.07 -2.74 28.41
C LEU A 92 13.44 -2.77 29.10
N PRO A 93 13.95 -3.95 29.49
CA PRO A 93 15.25 -4.08 30.14
C PRO A 93 16.38 -3.38 29.36
N GLU A 94 17.37 -2.86 30.08
CA GLU A 94 18.61 -2.42 29.47
C GLU A 94 19.25 -3.56 28.66
N GLY A 95 19.73 -3.26 27.45
CA GLY A 95 20.25 -4.27 26.53
C GLY A 95 19.19 -4.98 25.66
N SER A 96 17.91 -4.64 25.79
CA SER A 96 16.87 -5.10 24.86
C SER A 96 17.20 -4.71 23.42
N ALA A 97 16.93 -5.61 22.47
CA ALA A 97 17.08 -5.37 21.03
C ALA A 97 15.97 -4.43 20.51
N ARG A 98 15.91 -3.19 21.00
CA ARG A 98 14.82 -2.23 20.75
C ARG A 98 14.63 -1.91 19.27
N TRP A 99 15.69 -1.91 18.47
CA TRP A 99 15.59 -1.79 17.02
C TRP A 99 14.85 -2.98 16.38
N ALA A 100 15.18 -4.20 16.80
CA ALA A 100 14.50 -5.39 16.32
C ALA A 100 13.03 -5.40 16.76
N LEU A 101 12.75 -5.01 18.01
CA LEU A 101 11.38 -4.85 18.51
C LEU A 101 10.59 -3.81 17.70
N ALA A 102 11.17 -2.64 17.45
CA ALA A 102 10.54 -1.61 16.62
C ALA A 102 10.23 -2.13 15.21
N GLN A 103 11.14 -2.88 14.60
CA GLN A 103 10.90 -3.49 13.29
C GLN A 103 9.75 -4.49 13.34
N SER A 104 9.76 -5.43 14.30
CA SER A 104 8.67 -6.41 14.44
C SER A 104 7.31 -5.78 14.70
N MET A 105 7.25 -4.68 15.46
CA MET A 105 6.02 -3.93 15.66
C MET A 105 5.53 -3.25 14.37
N ILE A 106 6.43 -2.71 13.55
CA ILE A 106 6.08 -2.15 12.24
C ILE A 106 5.55 -3.25 11.32
N ASP A 107 6.23 -4.39 11.25
CA ASP A 107 5.82 -5.52 10.41
C ASP A 107 4.41 -6.00 10.78
N MET A 108 4.13 -6.12 12.09
CA MET A 108 2.80 -6.49 12.60
C MET A 108 1.73 -5.44 12.23
N ILE A 109 2.03 -4.14 12.33
CA ILE A 109 1.09 -3.08 11.95
C ILE A 109 0.80 -3.13 10.45
N ASP A 110 1.84 -3.29 9.62
CA ASP A 110 1.70 -3.38 8.18
C ASP A 110 0.89 -4.65 7.79
N GLU A 111 1.01 -5.75 8.52
CA GLU A 111 0.18 -6.96 8.36
C GLU A 111 -1.29 -6.70 8.72
N LEU A 112 -1.56 -6.00 9.84
CA LEU A 112 -2.91 -5.63 10.24
C LEU A 112 -3.57 -4.69 9.21
N ASP A 113 -2.83 -3.71 8.70
CA ASP A 113 -3.27 -2.81 7.64
C ASP A 113 -3.59 -3.59 6.36
N ALA A 114 -2.73 -4.54 5.97
CA ALA A 114 -2.96 -5.41 4.81
C ALA A 114 -4.21 -6.29 4.97
N ALA A 115 -4.51 -6.75 6.19
CA ALA A 115 -5.73 -7.47 6.52
C ALA A 115 -6.96 -6.57 6.65
N ASN A 116 -6.82 -5.25 6.46
CA ASN A 116 -7.84 -4.22 6.70
C ASN A 116 -8.43 -4.31 8.13
N LEU A 117 -7.60 -4.78 9.08
CA LEU A 117 -7.93 -4.86 10.50
C LEU A 117 -7.49 -3.57 11.16
N ARG A 118 -8.45 -2.72 11.48
CA ARG A 118 -8.15 -1.48 12.18
C ARG A 118 -7.89 -1.75 13.65
N PRO A 119 -6.78 -1.24 14.23
CA PRO A 119 -6.64 -1.24 15.66
C PRO A 119 -7.79 -0.41 16.29
N PRO A 120 -8.21 -0.73 17.52
CA PRO A 120 -9.22 0.04 18.23
C PRO A 120 -8.84 1.51 18.34
N ALA A 121 -9.83 2.39 18.42
CA ALA A 121 -9.61 3.84 18.33
C ALA A 121 -8.90 4.40 19.57
N SER A 122 -8.81 3.63 20.66
CA SER A 122 -8.14 4.02 21.89
C SER A 122 -7.41 2.86 22.56
N ALA A 123 -6.40 3.21 23.37
CA ALA A 123 -5.70 2.26 24.22
C ALA A 123 -6.66 1.54 25.21
N THR A 124 -7.70 2.24 25.67
CA THR A 124 -8.71 1.67 26.56
C THR A 124 -9.56 0.60 25.87
N GLU A 125 -10.01 0.86 24.65
CA GLU A 125 -10.75 -0.13 23.86
C GLU A 125 -9.87 -1.34 23.53
N PHE A 126 -8.60 -1.10 23.20
CA PHE A 126 -7.64 -2.17 22.93
C PHE A 126 -7.40 -3.05 24.16
N ALA A 127 -7.19 -2.44 25.34
CA ALA A 127 -7.05 -3.19 26.60
C ALA A 127 -8.31 -4.01 26.92
N ALA A 128 -9.50 -3.45 26.71
CA ALA A 128 -10.75 -4.17 26.93
C ALA A 128 -10.91 -5.39 26.01
N GLN A 129 -10.49 -5.26 24.74
CA GLN A 129 -10.48 -6.38 23.78
C GLN A 129 -9.48 -7.46 24.18
N LEU A 130 -8.26 -7.08 24.58
CA LEU A 130 -7.24 -8.01 25.09
C LEU A 130 -7.76 -8.80 26.29
N THR A 131 -8.32 -8.12 27.30
CA THR A 131 -8.89 -8.79 28.48
C THR A 131 -10.05 -9.73 28.09
N ALA A 132 -10.88 -9.37 27.12
CA ALA A 132 -11.96 -10.24 26.64
C ALA A 132 -11.42 -11.50 25.92
N ILE A 133 -10.34 -11.35 25.14
CA ILE A 133 -9.64 -12.45 24.47
C ILE A 133 -8.97 -13.35 25.52
N GLU A 134 -8.22 -12.79 26.47
CA GLU A 134 -7.57 -13.54 27.56
C GLU A 134 -8.57 -14.41 28.34
N ARG A 135 -9.72 -13.83 28.71
CA ARG A 135 -10.81 -14.56 29.37
C ARG A 135 -11.38 -15.69 28.53
N ARG A 136 -11.43 -15.52 27.20
CA ARG A 136 -11.94 -16.52 26.25
C ARG A 136 -10.97 -17.67 26.05
N TYR A 137 -9.66 -17.41 26.10
CA TYR A 137 -8.61 -18.42 25.91
C TYR A 137 -8.07 -19.02 27.21
N GLY A 138 -8.54 -18.57 28.38
CA GLY A 138 -8.18 -19.16 29.68
C GLY A 138 -6.71 -18.97 30.08
N ASN A 139 -6.02 -18.00 29.48
CA ASN A 139 -4.63 -17.68 29.85
C ASN A 139 -4.61 -16.70 31.02
N THR A 140 -3.77 -16.99 32.02
CA THR A 140 -3.49 -16.13 33.18
C THR A 140 -3.02 -14.74 32.71
N PRO A 141 -3.55 -13.63 33.25
CA PRO A 141 -3.22 -12.29 32.77
C PRO A 141 -1.73 -11.99 32.96
N LEU A 142 -1.12 -11.38 31.93
CA LEU A 142 0.18 -10.73 32.08
C LEU A 142 -0.03 -9.51 32.97
N ALA A 143 0.51 -9.55 34.19
CA ALA A 143 0.48 -8.41 35.10
C ALA A 143 1.25 -7.24 34.46
N LEU A 144 0.50 -6.24 33.99
CA LEU A 144 1.01 -4.90 33.67
C LEU A 144 1.20 -4.09 34.95
#